data_AF-A0A6L4YSV0-F1
#
_entry.id   AF-A0A6L4YSV0-F1
#
_cell.length_a   1.000
_cell.length_b   1.000
_cell.length_c   1.000
_cell.angle_alpha   90.00
_cell.angle_beta   90.00
_cell.angle_gamma   90.00
#
_symmetry.space_group_name_H-M   'P 1'
#
loop_
_entity.id
_entity.type
_entity.pdbx_description
1 polymer ?
#
loop_
_entity_poly.entity_id
_entity_poly.type
_entity_poly.pdbx_seq_one_letter_code
_entity_poly.pdbx_strand_id
1 'polypeptide(L)' 'MTIQLKGDLDIELLGLGCRVGDIIEVRPDPVSKVGAMNFTKSKSGITCHCVVWPVNYTIVEPETK' A
#
# COMPACT_ATOMS: atom_id res chain seq x y z
N MET A 1 9.72 -3.16 2.23
CA MET A 1 9.29 -4.17 1.24
C MET A 1 8.43 -3.47 0.21
N THR A 2 8.19 -4.08 -0.94
CA THR A 2 7.44 -3.42 -2.01
C THR A 2 6.23 -4.26 -2.38
N ILE A 3 5.09 -3.60 -2.58
CA ILE A 3 3.86 -4.23 -3.03
C ILE A 3 3.33 -3.48 -4.26
N GLN A 4 2.57 -4.19 -5.09
CA GLN A 4 1.78 -3.60 -6.15
C GLN A 4 0.30 -3.58 -5.72
N LEU A 5 -0.32 -2.40 -5.81
CA LEU A 5 -1.74 -2.23 -5.49
C LEU A 5 -2.63 -2.92 -6.54
N LYS A 6 -3.69 -3.60 -6.11
CA LYS A 6 -4.67 -4.28 -6.98
C LYS A 6 -6.09 -4.23 -6.42
N GLY A 7 -7.04 -4.69 -7.23
CA GLY A 7 -8.45 -4.79 -6.86
C GLY A 7 -9.09 -3.41 -6.65
N ASP A 8 -10.15 -3.37 -5.84
CA ASP A 8 -10.87 -2.14 -5.54
C ASP A 8 -10.25 -1.45 -4.33
N LEU A 9 -9.53 -0.36 -4.59
CA LEU A 9 -8.91 0.44 -3.53
C LEU A 9 -9.95 1.29 -2.81
N ASP A 10 -9.79 1.43 -1.50
CA ASP A 10 -10.63 2.30 -0.69
C ASP A 10 -10.61 3.74 -1.21
N ILE A 11 -11.76 4.43 -1.09
CA ILE A 11 -11.94 5.78 -1.59
C ILE A 11 -10.91 6.78 -1.05
N GLU A 12 -10.41 6.54 0.16
CA GLU A 12 -9.37 7.34 0.80
C GLU A 12 -8.03 7.22 0.06
N LEU A 13 -7.66 6.01 -0.34
CA LEU A 13 -6.45 5.75 -1.12
C LEU A 13 -6.55 6.38 -2.52
N LEU A 14 -7.70 6.25 -3.18
CA LEU A 14 -7.98 6.92 -4.45
C LEU A 14 -7.93 8.44 -4.29
N GLY A 15 -8.47 8.97 -3.19
CA GLY A 15 -8.42 10.38 -2.81
C GLY A 15 -7.00 10.89 -2.58
N LEU A 16 -6.09 10.03 -2.11
CA LEU A 16 -4.66 10.31 -2.00
C LEU A 16 -3.89 10.13 -3.32
N GLY A 17 -4.58 9.73 -4.39
CA GLY A 17 -4.00 9.53 -5.72
C GLY A 17 -3.24 8.22 -5.85
N CYS A 18 -3.54 7.21 -5.03
CA CYS A 18 -3.13 5.83 -5.32
C CYS A 18 -3.98 5.27 -6.45
N ARG A 19 -3.39 4.41 -7.27
CA ARG A 19 -4.05 3.72 -8.37
C ARG A 19 -3.71 2.24 -8.35
N VAL A 20 -4.60 1.43 -8.91
CA VAL A 20 -4.32 0.03 -9.21
C VAL A 20 -3.12 -0.05 -10.15
N GLY A 21 -2.17 -0.92 -9.83
CA GLY A 21 -0.90 -1.08 -10.53
C GLY A 21 0.24 -0.28 -9.92
N ASP A 22 -0.02 0.69 -9.03
CA ASP A 22 1.03 1.45 -8.34
C ASP A 22 1.91 0.50 -7.51
N ILE A 23 3.22 0.70 -7.63
CA ILE A 23 4.23 0.00 -6.83
C ILE A 23 4.66 0.93 -5.71
N ILE A 24 4.46 0.50 -4.46
CA ILE A 24 4.72 1.33 -3.28
C ILE A 24 5.56 0.59 -2.26
N GLU A 25 6.42 1.35 -1.57
CA GLU A 25 7.13 0.85 -0.40
C GLU A 25 6.22 0.83 0.82
N VAL A 26 6.22 -0.31 1.51
CA VAL A 26 5.40 -0.54 2.68
C VAL A 26 6.22 -1.21 3.78
N ARG A 27 5.63 -1.21 4.98
CA ARG A 27 6.08 -1.96 6.13
C ARG A 27 4.93 -2.84 6.63
N PRO A 28 5.18 -4.09 7.04
CA PRO A 28 4.16 -4.89 7.69
C PRO A 28 3.59 -4.14 8.89
N ASP A 29 2.27 -4.18 9.07
CA ASP A 29 1.65 -3.65 10.27
C ASP A 29 2.06 -4.54 11.46
N PRO A 30 2.78 -3.99 12.47
CA PRO A 30 3.28 -4.78 13.60
C PRO A 30 2.15 -5.35 14.48
N VAL A 31 0.94 -4.80 14.41
CA VAL A 31 -0.20 -5.24 15.22
C VAL A 31 -1.09 -6.24 14.46
N SER A 32 -1.07 -6.20 13.12
CA SER A 32 -1.94 -7.01 12.30
C SER A 32 -1.43 -8.45 12.13
N LYS A 33 -2.21 -9.42 12.62
CA LYS A 33 -1.95 -10.86 12.39
C LYS A 33 -2.35 -11.34 11.00
N VAL A 34 -2.98 -10.49 10.19
CA VAL A 34 -3.59 -10.87 8.91
C VAL A 34 -2.85 -10.29 7.70
N GLY A 35 -1.64 -9.77 7.89
CA GLY A 35 -0.80 -9.32 6.76
C GLY A 35 -1.18 -7.95 6.19
N ALA A 36 -1.77 -7.06 6.99
CA ALA A 36 -1.94 -5.67 6.59
C ALA A 36 -0.58 -4.99 6.40
N MET A 37 -0.52 -4.05 5.46
CA MET A 37 0.68 -3.30 5.10
C MET A 37 0.46 -1.81 5.32
N ASN A 38 1.39 -1.17 6.00
CA ASN A 38 1.36 0.25 6.32
C ASN A 38 2.31 1.04 5.42
N PHE A 39 1.86 2.22 4.99
CA PHE A 39 2.70 3.19 4.30
C PHE A 39 2.24 4.62 4.57
N THR A 40 3.07 5.59 4.21
CA THR A 40 2.72 7.01 4.28
C THR A 40 2.67 7.59 2.89
N LYS A 41 1.68 8.44 2.64
CA LYS A 41 1.58 9.21 1.39
C LYS A 41 1.25 10.65 1.72
N SER A 42 1.95 11.56 1.04
CA SER A 42 1.73 12.99 1.21
C SER A 42 1.01 13.55 -0.01
N LYS A 43 -0.08 14.29 0.22
CA LYS A 43 -0.81 15.01 -0.83
C LYS A 43 -1.11 16.42 -0.33
N SER A 44 -0.76 17.43 -1.14
CA SER A 44 -1.00 18.85 -0.82
C SER A 44 -0.45 19.29 0.55
N GLY A 45 0.71 18.78 0.96
CA GLY A 45 1.34 19.10 2.24
C GLY A 45 0.79 18.34 3.45
N ILE A 46 -0.22 17.48 3.27
CA ILE A 46 -0.76 16.62 4.33
C ILE A 46 -0.17 15.21 4.18
N THR A 47 0.39 14.67 5.25
CA THR A 47 0.86 13.28 5.30
C THR A 47 -0.20 12.40 5.95
N CYS A 48 -0.59 11.34 5.23
CA CYS A 48 -1.57 10.37 5.70
C CYS A 48 -0.90 9.02 5.96
N HIS A 49 -1.26 8.39 7.08
CA HIS A 49 -0.89 7.02 7.40
C HIS A 49 -1.94 6.10 6.78
N CYS A 50 -1.52 5.26 5.84
CA CYS A 50 -2.39 4.40 5.05
C CYS A 50 -2.15 2.94 5.42
N VAL A 51 -3.22 2.15 5.39
CA VAL A 51 -3.19 0.70 5.58
C VAL A 51 -3.78 0.05 4.33
N VAL A 52 -3.17 -1.03 3.87
CA VAL A 52 -3.64 -1.81 2.72
C VAL A 52 -3.72 -3.29 3.13
N TRP A 53 -4.88 -3.90 2.88
CA TRP A 53 -5.15 -5.29 3.23
C TRP A 53 -4.67 -6.26 2.14
N PRO A 54 -4.33 -7.53 2.48
CA PRO A 54 -3.80 -8.52 1.54
C PRO A 54 -4.58 -8.70 0.24
N VAL A 55 -5.90 -8.52 0.28
CA VAL A 55 -6.75 -8.65 -0.91
C VAL A 55 -6.47 -7.56 -1.96
N ASN A 56 -5.93 -6.42 -1.53
CA ASN A 56 -5.66 -5.25 -2.35
C ASN A 56 -4.19 -5.12 -2.80
N TYR A 57 -3.35 -6.13 -2.60
CA TYR A 57 -1.98 -6.08 -3.08
C TYR A 57 -1.37 -7.42 -3.51
N THR A 58 -0.28 -7.34 -4.24
CA THR A 58 0.67 -8.44 -4.47
C THR A 58 2.05 -8.02 -4.03
N ILE A 59 2.78 -8.91 -3.36
CA ILE A 59 4.19 -8.65 -2.99
C ILE A 59 5.01 -8.65 -4.27
N VAL A 60 5.85 -7.62 -4.43
CA VAL A 60 6.81 -7.55 -5.52
C VAL A 60 8.13 -8.03 -4.95
N GLU A 61 8.54 -9.25 -5.31
CA GLU A 61 9.87 -9.76 -4.97
C GLU A 61 10.92 -9.00 -5.82
N PRO A 62 12.06 -8.60 -5.24
CA PRO A 62 13.16 -8.10 -6.04
C PRO A 62 13.61 -9.22 -6.97
N GLU A 63 13.69 -8.96 -8.28
CA GLU A 63 14.23 -9.93 -9.24
C GLU A 63 15.62 -10.38 -8.77
N THR A 64 15.71 -11.63 -8.32
CA THR A 64 16.99 -12.27 -8.02
C THR A 64 17.71 -12.44 -9.35
N LYS A 65 18.59 -11.50 -9.68
CA LYS A 65 19.55 -11.63 -10.78
C LYS A 65 20.76 -12.44 -10.36
#